data_AF-A0A920RNJ9-F1
#
_entry.id   AF-A0A920RNJ9-F1
#
_cell.length_a   1.000
_cell.length_b   1.000
_cell.length_c   1.000
_cell.angle_alpha   90.00
_cell.angle_beta   90.00
_cell.angle_gamma   90.00
#
_symmetry.space_group_name_H-M   'P 1'
#
loop_
_entity.id
_entity.type
_entity.pdbx_description
1 polymer ?
#
loop_
_entity_poly.entity_id
_entity_poly.type
_entity_poly.pdbx_seq_one_letter_code
_entity_poly.pdbx_strand_id
1 'polypeptide(L)'
;MDFLFDGLKEAVRLIASGDRQILDAALRTLSISLSAVALAILIGLPIATCLARRRFFGHRLLLVMFRAALGVPTVFLGLLCFGLLARRGPLGPLDLLYTPSAIVIGETLLALPIVVALAHGALVTLDHRIPETARTLGAGPVRRLLTYLRGPQKRG
;
A
#
# COMPACT_ATOMS: atom_id res chain seq x y z
N MET A 1 -11.56 -38.43 6.22
CA MET A 1 -11.22 -37.75 4.95
C MET A 1 -12.45 -37.13 4.29
N ASP A 2 -13.64 -37.70 4.51
CA ASP A 2 -14.89 -37.24 3.88
C ASP A 2 -15.32 -35.84 4.33
N PHE A 3 -15.13 -35.48 5.61
CA PHE A 3 -15.47 -34.14 6.12
C PHE A 3 -14.81 -32.98 5.36
N LEU A 4 -13.51 -33.09 5.02
CA LEU A 4 -12.80 -32.06 4.25
C LEU A 4 -13.34 -31.99 2.81
N PHE A 5 -13.68 -33.14 2.23
CA PHE A 5 -14.19 -33.25 0.87
C PHE A 5 -15.62 -32.69 0.76
N ASP A 6 -16.46 -32.96 1.76
CA ASP A 6 -17.82 -32.44 1.86
C ASP A 6 -17.82 -30.94 2.12
N GLY A 7 -16.93 -30.45 2.98
CA GLY A 7 -16.72 -29.01 3.17
C GLY A 7 -16.29 -28.30 1.89
N LEU A 8 -15.38 -28.91 1.11
CA LEU A 8 -14.95 -28.35 -0.18
C LEU A 8 -16.08 -28.32 -1.21
N LYS A 9 -16.86 -29.41 -1.31
CA LYS A 9 -18.04 -29.46 -2.19
C LYS A 9 -19.06 -28.39 -1.83
N GLU A 10 -19.31 -28.19 -0.54
CA GLU A 10 -20.27 -27.18 -0.08
C GLU A 10 -19.74 -25.76 -0.34
N ALA A 11 -18.44 -25.50 -0.12
CA ALA A 11 -17.83 -24.22 -0.47
C ALA A 11 -17.97 -23.91 -1.97
N VAL A 12 -17.68 -24.88 -2.85
CA VAL A 12 -17.84 -24.73 -4.30
C VAL A 12 -19.32 -24.50 -4.65
N ARG A 13 -20.23 -25.21 -4.00
CA ARG A 13 -21.68 -25.04 -4.21
C ARG A 13 -22.13 -23.64 -3.82
N LEU A 14 -21.72 -23.13 -2.66
CA LEU A 14 -22.09 -21.80 -2.17
C LEU A 14 -21.54 -20.67 -3.07
N ILE A 15 -20.32 -20.85 -3.59
CA ILE A 15 -19.72 -19.92 -4.56
C ILE A 15 -20.48 -20.00 -5.90
N ALA A 16 -20.75 -21.20 -6.40
CA ALA A 16 -21.44 -21.42 -7.68
C ALA A 16 -22.91 -20.96 -7.64
N SER A 17 -23.58 -21.09 -6.49
CA SER A 17 -24.94 -20.59 -6.29
C SER A 17 -25.00 -19.08 -6.11
N GLY A 18 -23.85 -18.40 -6.02
CA GLY A 18 -23.78 -16.96 -5.78
C GLY A 18 -24.42 -16.57 -4.46
N ASP A 19 -24.09 -17.29 -3.37
CA ASP A 19 -24.65 -17.00 -2.06
C ASP A 19 -24.45 -15.52 -1.69
N ARG A 20 -25.55 -14.85 -1.32
CA ARG A 20 -25.55 -13.39 -1.08
C ARG A 20 -24.64 -13.01 0.07
N GLN A 21 -24.54 -13.82 1.13
CA GLN A 21 -23.69 -13.51 2.27
C GLN A 21 -22.20 -13.59 1.89
N ILE A 22 -21.82 -14.57 1.07
CA ILE A 22 -20.45 -14.69 0.56
C ILE A 22 -20.10 -13.52 -0.35
N LEU A 23 -20.99 -13.17 -1.29
CA LEU A 23 -20.78 -12.05 -2.20
C LEU A 23 -20.69 -10.72 -1.45
N ASP A 24 -21.56 -10.48 -0.47
CA ASP A 24 -21.54 -9.27 0.35
C ASP A 24 -20.25 -9.16 1.17
N ALA A 25 -19.79 -10.27 1.77
CA ALA A 25 -18.53 -10.32 2.50
C ALA A 25 -17.34 -10.05 1.56
N ALA A 26 -17.30 -10.70 0.39
CA ALA A 26 -16.24 -10.52 -0.59
C ALA A 26 -16.18 -9.08 -1.12
N LEU A 27 -17.33 -8.49 -1.47
CA LEU A 27 -17.40 -7.11 -1.94
C LEU A 27 -17.02 -6.11 -0.85
N ARG A 28 -17.42 -6.34 0.41
CA ARG A 28 -16.98 -5.52 1.54
C ARG A 28 -15.48 -5.57 1.73
N THR A 29 -14.90 -6.76 1.76
CA THR A 29 -13.44 -6.93 1.89
C THR A 29 -12.72 -6.24 0.75
N LEU A 30 -13.18 -6.43 -0.49
CA LEU A 30 -12.58 -5.78 -1.65
C LEU A 30 -12.64 -4.25 -1.58
N SER A 31 -13.79 -3.69 -1.19
CA SER A 31 -13.98 -2.25 -1.02
C SER A 31 -13.05 -1.68 0.07
N ILE A 32 -12.96 -2.35 1.21
CA ILE A 32 -12.07 -1.99 2.32
C ILE A 32 -10.61 -2.00 1.86
N SER A 33 -10.14 -3.12 1.28
CA SER A 33 -8.75 -3.26 0.85
C SER A 33 -8.37 -2.27 -0.25
N LEU A 34 -9.23 -2.07 -1.25
CA LEU A 34 -8.99 -1.08 -2.31
C LEU A 34 -8.88 0.33 -1.74
N SER A 35 -9.80 0.71 -0.84
CA SER A 35 -9.77 2.03 -0.22
C SER A 35 -8.51 2.25 0.63
N ALA A 36 -8.10 1.25 1.41
CA ALA A 36 -6.90 1.30 2.23
C ALA A 36 -5.63 1.43 1.39
N VAL A 37 -5.50 0.62 0.34
CA VAL A 37 -4.35 0.68 -0.58
C VAL A 37 -4.33 2.01 -1.32
N ALA A 38 -5.49 2.52 -1.76
CA ALA A 38 -5.57 3.82 -2.42
C ALA A 38 -5.08 4.96 -1.49
N LEU A 39 -5.49 4.95 -0.22
CA LEU A 39 -5.01 5.92 0.78
C LEU A 39 -3.51 5.76 1.04
N ALA A 40 -3.02 4.52 1.16
CA ALA A 40 -1.59 4.25 1.35
C ALA A 40 -0.75 4.74 0.16
N ILE A 41 -1.25 4.60 -1.08
CA ILE A 41 -0.60 5.15 -2.28
C ILE A 41 -0.64 6.68 -2.27
N LEU A 42 -1.80 7.27 -1.98
CA LEU A 42 -1.99 8.71 -1.96
C LEU A 42 -1.03 9.40 -0.99
N ILE A 43 -0.77 8.79 0.16
CA ILE A 43 0.14 9.31 1.19
C ILE A 43 1.59 8.87 0.93
N GLY A 44 1.80 7.59 0.62
CA GLY A 44 3.11 6.98 0.51
C GLY A 44 3.90 7.42 -0.72
N LEU A 45 3.24 7.68 -1.85
CA LEU A 45 3.91 8.08 -3.08
C LEU A 45 4.53 9.49 -3.00
N PRO A 46 3.86 10.53 -2.45
CA PRO A 46 4.49 11.81 -2.15
C PRO A 46 5.67 11.69 -1.19
N ILE A 47 5.54 10.90 -0.12
CA ILE A 47 6.60 10.68 0.87
C ILE A 47 7.81 10.03 0.18
N ALA A 48 7.60 8.94 -0.55
CA ALA A 48 8.66 8.26 -1.30
C ALA A 48 9.34 9.19 -2.31
N THR A 49 8.57 10.03 -3.01
CA THR A 49 9.10 11.01 -3.96
C THR A 49 9.95 12.07 -3.28
N CYS A 50 9.51 12.57 -2.12
CA CYS A 50 10.27 13.52 -1.33
C CYS A 50 11.60 12.91 -0.85
N LEU A 51 11.54 11.70 -0.29
CA LEU A 51 12.72 10.96 0.17
C LEU A 51 13.67 10.60 -0.99
N ALA A 52 13.16 10.28 -2.17
CA ALA A 52 14.02 9.95 -3.31
C ALA A 52 14.76 11.17 -3.88
N ARG A 53 14.12 12.36 -3.85
CA ARG A 53 14.65 13.56 -4.53
C ARG A 53 15.43 14.53 -3.63
N ARG A 54 15.10 14.61 -2.33
CA ARG A 54 15.67 15.61 -1.42
C ARG A 54 16.43 14.96 -0.28
N ARG A 55 17.63 15.49 0.02
CA ARG A 55 18.38 15.17 1.24
C ARG A 55 18.18 16.30 2.25
N PHE A 56 17.57 16.01 3.38
CA PHE A 56 17.34 16.93 4.50
C PHE A 56 17.75 16.25 5.82
N PHE A 57 17.87 17.02 6.90
CA PHE A 57 18.48 16.57 8.15
C PHE A 57 17.90 15.25 8.73
N GLY A 58 16.59 15.01 8.60
CA GLY A 58 15.91 13.79 9.06
C GLY A 58 15.74 12.67 8.01
N HIS A 59 16.30 12.82 6.81
CA HIS A 59 16.06 11.92 5.67
C HIS A 59 16.39 10.46 5.98
N ARG A 60 17.59 10.20 6.51
CA ARG A 60 18.07 8.85 6.81
C ARG A 60 17.23 8.19 7.89
N LEU A 61 16.83 8.94 8.92
CA LEU A 61 15.99 8.45 10.01
C LEU A 61 14.63 8.00 9.49
N LEU A 62 13.96 8.83 8.68
CA LEU A 62 12.66 8.50 8.10
C LEU A 62 12.73 7.25 7.20
N LEU A 63 13.77 7.16 6.36
CA LEU A 63 13.96 6.00 5.49
C LEU A 63 14.17 4.71 6.30
N VAL A 64 14.98 4.78 7.36
CA VAL A 64 15.21 3.64 8.27
C VAL A 64 13.92 3.28 9.00
N MET A 65 13.15 4.25 9.47
CA MET A 65 11.87 4.02 10.14
C MET A 65 10.88 3.27 9.24
N PHE A 66 10.68 3.73 7.99
CA PHE A 66 9.77 3.04 7.06
C PHE A 66 10.24 1.62 6.72
N ARG A 67 11.55 1.41 6.58
CA ARG A 67 12.11 0.07 6.34
C ARG A 67 12.01 -0.83 7.56
N ALA A 68 12.24 -0.30 8.75
CA ALA A 68 12.09 -1.02 10.01
C ALA A 68 10.63 -1.42 10.26
N ALA A 69 9.68 -0.54 9.88
CA ALA A 69 8.25 -0.83 9.96
C ALA A 69 7.83 -2.08 9.16
N LEU A 70 8.56 -2.46 8.10
CA LEU A 70 8.31 -3.69 7.35
C LEU A 70 8.58 -4.96 8.17
N GLY A 71 9.44 -4.88 9.18
CA GLY A 71 9.77 -5.99 10.08
C GLY A 71 8.88 -6.08 11.31
N VAL A 72 7.96 -5.13 11.51
CA VAL A 72 7.06 -5.12 12.66
C VAL A 72 6.03 -6.24 12.50
N PRO A 73 5.83 -7.11 13.52
CA PRO A 73 4.79 -8.13 13.48
C PRO A 73 3.41 -7.51 13.25
N THR A 74 2.63 -8.05 12.32
CA THR A 74 1.30 -7.52 11.99
C THR A 74 0.36 -7.51 13.18
N VAL A 75 0.46 -8.52 14.06
CA VAL A 75 -0.31 -8.62 15.30
C VAL A 75 0.00 -7.46 16.26
N PHE A 76 1.26 -7.03 16.36
CA PHE A 76 1.62 -5.88 17.19
C PHE A 76 0.93 -4.61 16.71
N LEU A 77 0.89 -4.39 15.39
CA LEU A 77 0.20 -3.25 14.82
C LEU A 77 -1.31 -3.30 15.09
N GLY A 78 -1.91 -4.48 15.03
CA GLY A 78 -3.30 -4.71 15.43
C GLY A 78 -3.57 -4.34 16.89
N LEU A 79 -2.69 -4.74 17.81
CA LEU A 79 -2.79 -4.39 19.24
C LEU A 79 -2.62 -2.89 19.48
N LEU A 80 -1.70 -2.24 18.76
CA LEU A 80 -1.52 -0.79 18.82
C LEU A 80 -2.79 -0.07 18.35
N CYS A 81 -3.33 -0.44 17.18
CA CYS A 81 -4.58 0.09 16.66
C CYS A 81 -5.75 -0.15 17.63
N PHE A 82 -5.86 -1.35 18.21
CA PHE A 82 -6.87 -1.66 19.21
C PHE A 82 -6.73 -0.75 20.44
N GLY A 83 -5.53 -0.60 20.99
CA GLY A 83 -5.28 0.29 22.14
C GLY A 83 -5.62 1.75 21.85
N LEU A 84 -5.38 2.21 20.62
CA LEU A 84 -5.72 3.57 20.18
C LEU A 84 -7.22 3.78 20.02
N LEU A 85 -7.92 2.84 19.37
CA LEU A 85 -9.32 2.96 18.97
C LEU A 85 -10.31 2.43 20.03
N ALA A 86 -9.84 1.68 21.01
CA ALA A 86 -10.67 1.20 22.11
C ALA A 86 -11.33 2.37 22.83
N ARG A 87 -12.49 2.11 23.47
CA ARG A 87 -13.26 3.14 24.20
C ARG A 87 -12.44 3.89 25.26
N ARG A 88 -11.41 3.25 25.82
CA ARG A 88 -10.48 3.85 26.80
C ARG A 88 -9.21 4.44 26.17
N GLY A 89 -9.04 4.28 24.86
CA GLY A 89 -7.92 4.77 24.08
C GLY A 89 -8.10 6.23 23.67
N PRO A 90 -7.02 6.88 23.20
CA PRO A 90 -7.02 8.29 22.79
C PRO A 90 -8.02 8.60 21.66
N LEU A 91 -8.30 7.64 20.77
CA LEU A 91 -9.28 7.79 19.68
C LEU A 91 -10.64 7.14 20.04
N GLY A 92 -10.81 6.69 21.28
CA GLY A 92 -12.03 6.05 21.78
C GLY A 92 -13.32 6.86 21.59
N PRO A 93 -13.32 8.21 21.77
CA PRO A 93 -14.52 9.03 21.55
C PRO A 93 -15.07 9.01 20.12
N LEU A 94 -14.29 8.53 19.14
CA LEU A 94 -14.73 8.40 17.75
C LEU A 94 -15.58 7.13 17.52
N ASP A 95 -15.63 6.21 18.50
CA ASP A 95 -16.37 4.93 18.45
C ASP A 95 -16.13 4.13 17.15
N LEU A 96 -14.91 4.19 16.62
CA LEU A 96 -14.53 3.54 15.35
C LEU A 96 -14.23 2.04 15.51
N LEU A 97 -14.03 1.54 16.72
CA LEU A 97 -13.69 0.14 16.93
C LEU A 97 -14.79 -0.78 16.37
N TYR A 98 -14.39 -1.82 15.63
CA TYR A 98 -15.27 -2.74 14.90
C TYR A 98 -16.02 -2.15 13.69
N THR A 99 -15.66 -0.93 13.24
CA THR A 99 -16.20 -0.35 12.01
C THR A 99 -15.31 -0.64 10.80
N PRO A 100 -15.86 -0.66 9.56
CA PRO A 100 -15.06 -0.74 8.33
C PRO A 100 -14.01 0.36 8.24
N SER A 101 -14.32 1.57 8.71
CA SER A 101 -13.39 2.70 8.72
C SER A 101 -12.14 2.42 9.54
N ALA A 102 -12.28 1.78 10.71
CA ALA A 102 -11.12 1.36 11.50
C ALA A 102 -10.29 0.29 10.78
N ILE A 103 -10.92 -0.64 10.06
CA ILE A 103 -10.23 -1.65 9.28
C ILE A 103 -9.41 -0.97 8.16
N VAL A 104 -10.02 -0.02 7.44
CA VAL A 104 -9.33 0.77 6.39
C VAL A 104 -8.12 1.50 6.96
N ILE A 105 -8.24 2.13 8.14
CA ILE A 105 -7.12 2.82 8.78
C ILE A 105 -5.99 1.84 9.13
N GLY A 106 -6.33 0.70 9.73
CA GLY A 106 -5.35 -0.33 10.09
C GLY A 106 -4.63 -0.91 8.87
N GLU A 107 -5.36 -1.23 7.82
CA GLU A 107 -4.81 -1.75 6.56
C GLU A 107 -3.98 -0.68 5.83
N THR A 108 -4.38 0.59 5.88
CA THR A 108 -3.58 1.71 5.35
C THR A 108 -2.25 1.81 6.09
N LEU A 109 -2.25 1.70 7.42
CA LEU A 109 -1.04 1.76 8.24
C LEU A 109 -0.09 0.59 7.94
N LEU A 110 -0.63 -0.61 7.69
CA LEU A 110 0.14 -1.78 7.26
C LEU A 110 0.73 -1.60 5.84
N ALA A 111 -0.07 -1.08 4.91
CA ALA A 111 0.33 -0.94 3.51
C ALA A 111 1.31 0.23 3.27
N LEU A 112 1.21 1.30 4.05
CA LEU A 112 2.01 2.52 3.88
C LEU A 112 3.53 2.29 3.82
N PRO A 113 4.19 1.58 4.76
CA PRO A 113 5.63 1.36 4.69
C PRO A 113 6.04 0.53 3.46
N ILE A 114 5.20 -0.41 3.03
CA ILE A 114 5.43 -1.24 1.84
C ILE A 114 5.42 -0.34 0.60
N VAL A 115 4.38 0.48 0.44
CA VAL A 115 4.26 1.43 -0.66
C VAL A 115 5.45 2.40 -0.70
N VAL A 116 5.81 2.99 0.45
CA VAL A 116 6.93 3.95 0.53
C VAL A 116 8.25 3.28 0.14
N ALA A 117 8.54 2.09 0.65
CA ALA A 117 9.78 1.38 0.38
C ALA A 117 9.91 0.98 -1.10
N LEU A 118 8.85 0.43 -1.69
CA LEU A 118 8.82 0.04 -3.10
C LEU A 118 8.92 1.25 -4.03
N ALA A 119 8.11 2.28 -3.80
CA ALA A 119 8.12 3.49 -4.61
C ALA A 119 9.47 4.21 -4.52
N HIS A 120 10.06 4.32 -3.33
CA HIS A 120 11.39 4.91 -3.16
C HIS A 120 12.46 4.12 -3.93
N GLY A 121 12.46 2.79 -3.84
CA GLY A 121 13.38 1.93 -4.58
C GLY A 121 13.25 2.10 -6.10
N ALA A 122 12.03 2.14 -6.61
CA ALA A 122 11.76 2.38 -8.03
C ALA A 122 12.23 3.77 -8.48
N LEU A 123 11.94 4.82 -7.71
CA LEU A 123 12.30 6.20 -8.05
C LEU A 123 13.81 6.44 -8.06
N VAL A 124 14.55 5.88 -7.09
CA VAL A 124 16.02 5.97 -7.06
C VAL A 124 16.64 5.24 -8.25
N THR A 125 16.09 4.07 -8.63
CA THR A 125 16.56 3.30 -9.79
C THR A 125 16.30 4.05 -11.10
N LEU A 126 15.14 4.69 -11.23
CA LEU A 126 14.80 5.52 -12.39
C LEU A 126 15.73 6.72 -12.52
N ASP A 127 16.01 7.44 -11.43
CA ASP A 127 16.88 8.62 -11.48
C ASP A 127 18.31 8.28 -11.92
N HIS A 128 18.81 7.10 -11.54
CA HIS A 128 20.12 6.62 -11.99
C HIS A 128 20.14 6.21 -13.49
N ARG A 129 18.99 5.85 -14.07
CA ARG A 129 18.85 5.46 -15.48
C ARG A 129 18.57 6.62 -16.44
N ILE A 130 18.29 7.83 -15.95
CA ILE A 130 18.08 9.00 -16.82
C ILE A 130 19.45 9.54 -17.26
N PRO A 131 19.81 9.46 -18.56
CA PRO A 131 21.06 10.06 -19.03
C PRO A 131 21.02 11.58 -18.80
N GLU A 132 22.13 12.15 -18.36
CA GLU A 132 22.35 13.60 -18.13
C GLU A 132 21.82 14.48 -19.27
N THR A 133 21.82 13.96 -20.51
CA THR A 133 21.27 14.59 -21.71
C THR A 133 19.77 14.93 -21.62
N ALA A 134 18.96 14.11 -20.94
CA ALA A 134 17.53 14.38 -20.75
C ALA A 134 17.28 15.41 -19.62
N ARG A 135 18.25 15.59 -18.71
CA ARG A 135 18.22 16.63 -17.67
C ARG A 135 18.53 18.01 -18.26
N THR A 136 19.47 18.11 -19.19
CA THR A 136 19.84 19.39 -19.85
C THR A 136 18.79 19.90 -20.85
N LEU A 137 17.99 19.00 -21.45
CA LEU A 137 16.96 19.36 -22.44
C LEU A 137 15.64 19.92 -21.86
N GLY A 138 15.55 20.18 -20.55
CA GLY A 138 14.37 20.83 -19.94
C GLY A 138 13.06 20.05 -20.09
N ALA A 139 13.11 18.76 -20.42
CA ALA A 139 11.92 17.96 -20.67
C ALA A 139 11.08 17.82 -19.40
N GLY A 140 9.85 18.37 -19.43
CA GLY A 140 8.88 18.25 -18.33
C GLY A 140 8.51 16.79 -18.01
N PRO A 141 7.88 16.54 -16.83
CA PRO A 141 7.65 15.19 -16.31
C PRO A 141 6.90 14.26 -17.28
N VAL A 142 5.95 14.81 -18.06
CA VAL A 142 5.19 14.06 -19.07
C VAL A 142 6.06 13.64 -20.26
N ARG A 143 7.00 14.49 -20.69
CA ARG A 143 7.90 14.20 -21.82
C ARG A 143 8.97 13.17 -21.43
N ARG A 144 9.40 13.17 -20.15
CA ARG A 144 10.28 12.13 -19.60
C ARG A 144 9.58 10.76 -19.55
N LEU A 145 8.32 10.73 -19.12
CA LEU A 145 7.50 9.52 -19.13
C LEU A 145 7.29 8.97 -20.55
N LEU A 146 6.97 9.84 -21.51
CA LEU A 146 6.82 9.49 -22.93
C LEU A 146 8.10 8.95 -23.57
N THR A 147 9.27 9.45 -23.15
CA THR A 147 10.56 8.98 -23.67
C THR A 147 10.92 7.59 -23.13
N TYR A 148 10.48 7.25 -21.93
CA TYR A 148 10.69 5.90 -21.38
C TYR A 148 9.74 4.86 -22.00
N LEU A 149 8.49 5.25 -22.29
CA LEU A 149 7.51 4.40 -22.98
C LEU A 149 7.85 4.19 -24.46
N ARG A 150 8.51 5.17 -25.09
CA ARG A 150 9.16 5.01 -26.39
C ARG A 150 10.50 4.32 -26.19
N GLY A 151 10.47 3.00 -26.02
CA GLY A 151 11.64 2.17 -25.76
C GLY A 151 12.83 2.44 -26.71
N PRO A 152 14.05 2.04 -26.30
CA PRO A 152 15.29 2.37 -26.99
C PRO A 152 15.24 1.89 -28.44
N GLN A 153 15.33 2.84 -29.38
CA GLN A 153 15.58 2.56 -30.79
C GLN A 153 17.00 1.99 -30.87
N LYS A 154 17.11 0.65 -30.92
CA LYS A 154 18.32 -0.04 -31.36
C LYS A 154 18.67 0.51 -32.75
N ARG A 155 19.65 1.39 -32.83
CA ARG A 155 20.41 1.63 -34.05
C ARG A 155 21.65 0.74 -33.97
N GLY A 156 21.58 -0.39 -34.67
CA GLY A 156 22.76 -1.02 -35.25
C GLY A 156 23.23 -0.20 -36.45
#